data_AF-A0A537G447-F1
#
_entry.id   AF-A0A537G447-F1
#
_cell.length_a   1.000
_cell.length_b   1.000
_cell.length_c   1.000
_cell.angle_alpha   90.00
_cell.angle_beta   90.00
_cell.angle_gamma   90.00
#
_symmetry.space_group_name_H-M   'P 1'
#
loop_
_entity.id
_entity.type
_entity.pdbx_description
1 polymer ?
#
loop_
_entity_poly.entity_id
_entity_poly.type
_entity_poly.pdbx_seq_one_letter_code
_entity_poly.pdbx_strand_id
1 'polypeptide(L)'
;MSAAIIPCASGTAYYYQQRLQDANNQISHLQNQVDRLRSDVDKLKRSSTSVTANPCAPPSTSSNTYDANFQGTEYWAQNVTFTDVNQQITLAGVQFATVSFSDSSVSHLENGQCVFVNSPTTQASIQVKITFTGRFSETLSLSYKGGLQSEQSSLTTQLHPRAGLLWQPGESYVILLVSKT
;
A
#
# COMPACT_ATOMS: atom_id res chain seq x y z
N MET A 1 -59.68 30.66 40.17
CA MET A 1 -58.25 30.45 40.46
C MET A 1 -57.70 29.52 39.37
N SER A 2 -57.00 30.05 38.38
CA SER A 2 -56.27 29.23 37.40
C SER A 2 -54.80 29.58 37.52
N ALA A 3 -54.04 28.67 38.11
CA ALA A 3 -52.60 28.76 38.17
C ALA A 3 -52.04 28.51 36.76
N ALA A 4 -51.46 29.56 36.17
CA ALA A 4 -50.64 29.41 34.98
C ALA A 4 -49.33 28.72 35.40
N ILE A 5 -49.14 27.49 34.95
CA ILE A 5 -47.85 26.83 34.92
C ILE A 5 -47.32 26.97 33.49
N ILE A 6 -46.04 27.35 33.33
CA ILE A 6 -45.09 27.16 32.21
C ILE A 6 -44.14 28.40 32.17
N PRO A 7 -42.82 28.31 31.88
CA PRO A 7 -41.95 27.15 31.60
C PRO A 7 -40.61 27.16 32.39
N CYS A 8 -40.27 26.07 33.10
CA CYS A 8 -38.86 25.80 33.48
C CYS A 8 -38.15 24.82 32.52
N ALA A 9 -38.83 24.33 31.48
CA ALA A 9 -38.31 23.33 30.54
C ALA A 9 -37.59 23.91 29.31
N SER A 10 -37.64 25.23 29.09
CA SER A 10 -37.10 25.89 27.89
C SER A 10 -35.59 26.10 27.94
N GLY A 11 -35.02 26.41 29.12
CA GLY A 11 -33.58 26.68 29.26
C GLY A 11 -32.71 25.43 29.08
N THR A 12 -33.15 24.28 29.59
CA THR A 12 -32.44 23.00 29.42
C THR A 12 -32.56 22.48 27.98
N ALA A 13 -33.74 22.59 27.36
CA ALA A 13 -33.93 22.21 25.96
C ALA A 13 -33.06 23.05 25.00
N TYR A 14 -32.96 24.37 25.25
CA TYR A 14 -32.12 25.27 24.46
C TYR A 14 -30.63 24.94 24.61
N TYR A 15 -30.18 24.62 25.84
CA TYR A 15 -28.81 24.18 26.10
C TYR A 15 -28.44 22.89 25.34
N TYR A 16 -29.33 21.89 25.32
CA TYR A 16 -29.09 20.65 24.57
C TYR A 16 -29.13 20.85 23.05
N GLN A 17 -30.01 21.71 22.54
CA GLN A 17 -30.02 22.08 21.11
C GLN A 17 -28.73 22.78 20.69
N GLN A 18 -28.20 23.66 21.53
CA GLN A 18 -26.96 24.37 21.22
C GLN A 18 -25.76 23.41 21.17
N ARG A 19 -25.64 22.49 22.13
CA ARG A 19 -24.58 21.47 22.12
C ARG A 19 -24.67 20.52 20.93
N LEU A 20 -25.88 20.18 20.48
CA LEU A 20 -26.08 19.38 19.27
C LEU A 20 -25.64 20.14 18.02
N GLN A 21 -25.95 21.44 17.94
CA GLN A 21 -25.52 22.27 16.82
C GLN A 21 -23.99 22.41 16.77
N ASP A 22 -23.34 22.61 17.92
CA ASP A 22 -21.88 22.70 18.00
C ASP A 22 -21.21 21.37 17.63
N ALA A 23 -21.76 20.24 18.08
CA ALA A 23 -21.28 18.92 17.70
C ALA A 23 -21.44 18.66 16.19
N ASN A 24 -22.57 19.06 15.60
CA ASN A 24 -22.80 18.94 14.16
C ASN A 24 -21.81 19.78 13.34
N ASN A 25 -21.51 21.00 13.81
CA ASN A 25 -20.50 21.86 13.19
C ASN A 25 -19.10 21.24 13.28
N GLN A 26 -18.74 20.63 14.42
CA GLN A 26 -17.48 19.91 14.59
C GLN A 26 -17.39 18.68 13.68
N ILE A 27 -18.45 17.89 13.57
CA ILE A 27 -18.51 16.73 12.67
C ILE A 27 -18.30 17.16 11.22
N SER A 28 -18.97 18.22 10.77
CA SER A 28 -18.78 18.78 9.43
C SER A 28 -17.34 19.24 9.19
N HIS A 29 -16.71 19.88 10.19
CA HIS A 29 -15.31 20.28 10.09
C HIS A 29 -14.36 19.08 9.95
N LEU A 30 -14.57 18.05 10.77
CA LEU A 30 -13.79 16.80 10.73
C LEU A 30 -13.95 16.06 9.40
N GLN A 31 -15.17 15.99 8.87
CA GLN A 31 -15.43 15.37 7.56
C GLN A 31 -14.66 16.07 6.44
N ASN A 32 -14.68 17.42 6.43
CA ASN A 32 -13.91 18.19 5.46
C ASN A 32 -12.39 17.97 5.59
N GLN A 33 -11.87 17.79 6.81
CA GLN A 33 -10.47 17.47 7.03
C GLN A 33 -10.12 16.08 6.48
N VAL A 34 -10.96 15.07 6.73
CA VAL A 34 -10.79 13.71 6.21
C VAL A 34 -10.78 13.69 4.68
N ASP A 35 -11.69 14.43 4.04
CA ASP A 35 -11.76 14.50 2.58
C ASP A 35 -10.50 15.15 1.97
N ARG A 36 -9.97 16.20 2.61
CA ARG A 36 -8.70 16.83 2.21
C ARG A 36 -7.52 15.88 2.37
N LEU A 37 -7.41 15.23 3.53
CA LEU A 37 -6.36 14.25 3.81
C LEU A 37 -6.40 13.09 2.80
N ARG A 38 -7.60 12.59 2.46
CA ARG A 38 -7.77 11.56 1.45
C ARG A 38 -7.29 12.02 0.08
N SER A 39 -7.66 13.25 -0.32
CA SER A 39 -7.17 13.85 -1.57
C SER A 39 -5.65 14.00 -1.59
N ASP A 40 -5.05 14.41 -0.48
CA ASP A 40 -3.59 14.59 -0.39
C ASP A 40 -2.86 13.24 -0.38
N VAL A 41 -3.42 12.19 0.23
CA VAL A 41 -2.93 10.81 0.09
C VAL A 41 -3.01 10.34 -1.36
N ASP A 42 -4.12 10.59 -2.06
CA ASP A 42 -4.26 10.25 -3.48
C ASP A 42 -3.25 11.01 -4.35
N LYS A 43 -3.02 12.30 -4.07
CA LYS A 43 -1.99 13.11 -4.75
C LYS A 43 -0.58 12.63 -4.45
N LEU A 44 -0.28 12.26 -3.21
CA LEU A 44 1.02 11.69 -2.83
C LEU A 44 1.22 10.34 -3.52
N LYS A 45 0.20 9.50 -3.57
CA LYS A 45 0.21 8.23 -4.31
C LYS A 45 0.47 8.46 -5.79
N ARG A 46 -0.20 9.44 -6.42
CA ARG A 46 0.02 9.84 -7.82
C ARG A 46 1.39 10.49 -8.07
N SER A 47 1.88 11.32 -7.14
CA SER A 47 3.16 12.01 -7.30
C SER A 47 4.35 11.07 -7.08
N SER A 48 4.19 10.06 -6.23
CA SER A 48 5.16 8.96 -6.07
C SER A 48 5.10 7.94 -7.21
N THR A 49 3.98 7.83 -7.94
CA THR A 49 3.83 7.00 -9.16
C THR A 49 4.06 7.75 -10.47
N SER A 50 4.14 9.09 -10.47
CA SER A 50 4.38 9.91 -11.67
C SER A 50 5.87 10.05 -12.01
N VAL A 51 6.66 9.01 -11.78
CA VAL A 51 7.77 8.72 -12.70
C VAL A 51 7.09 8.06 -13.88
N THR A 52 7.13 8.66 -15.07
CA THR A 52 6.93 7.93 -16.34
C THR A 52 7.99 6.85 -16.41
N ALA A 53 7.82 5.79 -15.63
CA ALA A 53 8.62 4.60 -15.67
C ALA A 53 8.31 4.00 -17.02
N ASN A 54 9.31 4.01 -17.91
CA ASN A 54 9.26 3.14 -19.07
C ASN A 54 8.91 1.74 -18.52
N PRO A 55 7.75 1.16 -18.87
CA PRO A 55 7.27 -0.07 -18.24
C PRO A 55 8.13 -1.28 -18.62
N CYS A 56 9.15 -1.06 -19.44
CA CYS A 56 10.16 -2.01 -19.86
C CYS A 56 11.59 -1.51 -19.58
N ALA A 57 11.74 -0.54 -18.68
CA ALA A 57 13.04 -0.15 -18.13
C ALA A 57 13.46 -1.11 -17.00
N PRO A 58 14.73 -1.06 -16.55
CA PRO A 58 15.16 -1.68 -15.30
C PRO A 58 14.21 -1.35 -14.13
N PRO A 59 14.17 -2.18 -13.07
CA PRO A 59 13.17 -2.04 -12.01
C PRO A 59 13.17 -0.60 -11.49
N SER A 60 12.04 0.10 -11.61
CA SER A 60 11.98 1.48 -11.17
C SER A 60 11.91 1.48 -9.64
N THR A 61 12.95 2.01 -9.02
CA THR A 61 12.94 2.32 -7.61
C THR A 61 12.17 3.62 -7.43
N SER A 62 11.05 3.60 -6.69
CA SER A 62 10.70 4.82 -6.00
C SER A 62 11.83 5.03 -4.99
N SER A 63 12.58 6.12 -5.13
CA SER A 63 13.90 6.27 -4.50
C SER A 63 13.84 6.48 -2.98
N ASN A 64 12.67 6.32 -2.35
CA ASN A 64 12.46 6.62 -0.95
C ASN A 64 12.18 5.33 -0.19
N THR A 65 13.20 4.80 0.47
CA THR A 65 12.99 3.90 1.61
C THR A 65 12.20 4.65 2.68
N TYR A 66 11.19 4.01 3.26
CA TYR A 66 10.35 4.59 4.30
C TYR A 66 10.12 3.60 5.44
N ASP A 67 9.65 4.13 6.57
CA ASP A 67 9.31 3.34 7.74
C ASP A 67 7.89 2.77 7.62
N ALA A 68 7.73 1.47 7.86
CA ALA A 68 6.43 0.81 7.87
C ALA A 68 6.24 -0.03 9.14
N ASN A 69 5.01 -0.09 9.64
CA ASN A 69 4.61 -1.09 10.62
C ASN A 69 3.74 -2.14 9.93
N PHE A 70 4.16 -3.40 9.99
CA PHE A 70 3.42 -4.52 9.41
C PHE A 70 3.29 -5.63 10.44
N GLN A 71 2.05 -6.05 10.73
CA GLN A 71 1.74 -7.07 11.73
C GLN A 71 2.39 -6.80 13.12
N GLY A 72 2.50 -5.53 13.51
CA GLY A 72 3.07 -5.13 14.80
C GLY A 72 4.60 -5.09 14.86
N THR A 73 5.30 -5.32 13.75
CA THR A 73 6.77 -5.20 13.64
C THR A 73 7.14 -4.02 12.75
N GLU A 74 8.23 -3.32 13.07
CA GLU A 74 8.74 -2.22 12.27
C GLU A 74 9.66 -2.71 11.14
N TYR A 75 9.54 -2.11 9.96
CA TYR A 75 10.28 -2.46 8.76
C TYR A 75 10.85 -1.21 8.09
N TRP A 76 12.01 -1.39 7.45
CA TRP A 76 12.38 -0.62 6.27
C TRP A 76 11.54 -1.13 5.10
N ALA A 77 10.87 -0.22 4.41
CA ALA A 77 10.00 -0.54 3.28
C ALA A 77 10.39 0.25 2.02
N GLN A 78 10.16 -0.36 0.85
CA GLN A 78 10.41 0.28 -0.44
C GLN A 78 9.41 -0.21 -1.49
N ASN A 79 8.82 0.69 -2.27
CA ASN A 79 7.98 0.33 -3.41
C ASN A 79 8.86 0.08 -4.63
N VAL A 80 8.69 -1.08 -5.25
CA VAL A 80 9.46 -1.49 -6.43
C VAL A 80 8.51 -2.02 -7.49
N THR A 81 8.64 -1.48 -8.70
CA THR A 81 8.01 -2.04 -9.89
C THR A 81 9.02 -2.89 -10.61
N PHE A 82 8.80 -4.20 -10.60
CA PHE A 82 9.53 -5.13 -11.43
C PHE A 82 8.84 -5.26 -12.79
N THR A 83 9.64 -5.31 -13.85
CA THR A 83 9.18 -5.33 -15.25
C THR A 83 9.81 -6.46 -16.04
N ASP A 84 10.71 -7.23 -15.42
CA ASP A 84 11.44 -8.36 -16.01
C ASP A 84 11.94 -9.33 -14.93
N VAL A 85 12.41 -10.49 -15.36
CA VAL A 85 13.13 -11.46 -14.53
C VAL A 85 14.59 -11.04 -14.30
N ASN A 86 15.21 -11.55 -13.24
CA ASN A 86 16.58 -11.25 -12.81
C ASN A 86 16.84 -9.77 -12.47
N GLN A 87 15.79 -8.99 -12.23
CA GLN A 87 15.90 -7.63 -11.75
C GLN A 87 16.17 -7.64 -10.24
N GLN A 88 17.18 -6.87 -9.81
CA GLN A 88 17.68 -6.90 -8.44
C GLN A 88 17.54 -5.56 -7.74
N ILE A 89 17.07 -5.60 -6.49
CA ILE A 89 17.04 -4.47 -5.56
C ILE A 89 17.70 -4.89 -4.25
N THR A 90 18.40 -3.97 -3.60
CA THR A 90 18.94 -4.18 -2.25
C THR A 90 18.28 -3.21 -1.28
N LEU A 91 17.69 -3.75 -0.21
CA LEU A 91 17.08 -2.99 0.88
C LEU A 91 17.70 -3.45 2.19
N ALA A 92 18.29 -2.52 2.96
CA ALA A 92 18.89 -2.81 4.26
C ALA A 92 19.83 -4.04 4.28
N GLY A 93 20.63 -4.22 3.21
CA GLY A 93 21.58 -5.35 3.07
C GLY A 93 20.97 -6.68 2.60
N VAL A 94 19.65 -6.75 2.41
CA VAL A 94 18.95 -7.91 1.84
C VAL A 94 18.74 -7.69 0.34
N GLN A 95 19.11 -8.68 -0.48
CA GLN A 95 18.91 -8.63 -1.93
C GLN A 95 17.60 -9.32 -2.32
N PHE A 96 16.82 -8.66 -3.16
CA PHE A 96 15.58 -9.14 -3.76
C PHE A 96 15.81 -9.28 -5.26
N ALA A 97 15.62 -10.46 -5.82
CA ALA A 97 15.81 -10.75 -7.24
C ALA A 97 14.56 -11.40 -7.83
N THR A 98 13.98 -10.84 -8.88
CA THR A 98 12.84 -11.48 -9.56
C THR A 98 13.25 -12.77 -10.24
N VAL A 99 12.47 -13.82 -10.00
CA VAL A 99 12.65 -15.15 -10.62
C VAL A 99 11.64 -15.33 -11.74
N SER A 100 10.39 -14.95 -11.48
CA SER A 100 9.33 -14.92 -12.48
C SER A 100 8.40 -13.76 -12.20
N PHE A 101 7.85 -13.20 -13.26
CA PHE A 101 6.85 -12.14 -13.20
C PHE A 101 5.86 -12.39 -14.33
N SER A 102 4.58 -12.32 -13.99
CA SER A 102 3.48 -12.37 -14.93
C SER A 102 2.41 -11.45 -14.38
N ASP A 103 2.20 -10.29 -14.98
CA ASP A 103 1.06 -9.43 -14.69
C ASP A 103 0.51 -8.89 -16.01
N SER A 104 -0.73 -9.25 -16.32
CA SER A 104 -1.42 -8.83 -17.53
C SER A 104 -1.90 -7.37 -17.50
N SER A 105 -1.87 -6.73 -16.33
CA SER A 105 -2.24 -5.33 -16.13
C SER A 105 -1.08 -4.34 -16.27
N VAL A 106 0.16 -4.84 -16.31
CA VAL A 106 1.38 -4.03 -16.43
C VAL A 106 2.16 -4.44 -17.68
N SER A 107 2.65 -3.48 -18.46
CA SER A 107 3.56 -3.82 -19.57
C SER A 107 4.89 -4.32 -19.01
N HIS A 108 5.50 -5.30 -19.66
CA HIS A 108 6.74 -5.94 -19.20
C HIS A 108 7.61 -6.37 -20.37
N LEU A 109 8.88 -6.67 -20.09
CA LEU A 109 9.80 -7.21 -21.08
C LEU A 109 9.56 -8.71 -21.28
N GLU A 110 9.32 -9.11 -22.52
CA GLU A 110 9.29 -10.51 -22.95
C GLU A 110 10.19 -10.65 -24.19
N ASN A 111 11.24 -11.49 -24.09
CA ASN A 111 12.24 -11.66 -25.16
C ASN A 111 12.86 -10.34 -25.67
N GLY A 112 13.06 -9.37 -24.77
CA GLY A 112 13.63 -8.05 -25.11
C GLY A 112 12.66 -7.11 -25.82
N GLN A 113 11.38 -7.47 -25.94
CA GLN A 113 10.32 -6.61 -26.45
C GLN A 113 9.39 -6.19 -25.32
N CYS A 114 8.92 -4.94 -25.38
CA CYS A 114 7.94 -4.44 -24.41
C CYS A 114 6.54 -4.89 -24.83
N VAL A 115 5.93 -5.78 -24.05
CA VAL A 115 4.61 -6.35 -24.36
C VAL A 115 3.56 -5.92 -23.34
N PHE A 116 2.31 -5.78 -23.80
CA PHE A 116 1.15 -5.54 -22.94
C PHE A 116 0.07 -6.55 -23.30
N VAL A 117 -0.11 -7.55 -22.45
CA VAL A 117 -1.07 -8.64 -22.64
C VAL A 117 -2.27 -8.35 -21.76
N ASN A 118 -3.18 -7.46 -22.19
CA ASN A 118 -4.39 -7.13 -21.44
C ASN A 118 -5.34 -8.34 -21.39
N SER A 119 -5.11 -9.23 -20.43
CA SER A 119 -5.89 -10.44 -20.20
C SER A 119 -6.53 -10.39 -18.81
N PRO A 120 -7.84 -10.14 -18.71
CA PRO A 120 -8.54 -10.07 -17.42
C PRO A 120 -8.67 -11.44 -16.74
N THR A 121 -8.32 -12.53 -17.43
CA THR A 121 -8.43 -13.91 -16.93
C THR A 121 -7.10 -14.51 -16.48
N THR A 122 -5.99 -13.88 -16.83
CA THR A 122 -4.65 -14.36 -16.44
C THR A 122 -4.41 -14.04 -14.97
N GLN A 123 -4.04 -15.05 -14.18
CA GLN A 123 -3.59 -14.85 -12.81
C GLN A 123 -2.24 -14.14 -12.85
N ALA A 124 -2.15 -12.99 -12.20
CA ALA A 124 -0.88 -12.35 -12.03
C ALA A 124 -0.09 -13.04 -10.91
N SER A 125 1.22 -13.18 -11.09
CA SER A 125 2.11 -13.81 -10.13
C SER A 125 3.50 -13.22 -10.20
N ILE A 126 4.16 -13.20 -9.05
CA ILE A 126 5.56 -12.81 -8.94
C ILE A 126 6.26 -13.76 -7.99
N GLN A 127 7.46 -14.17 -8.37
CA GLN A 127 8.39 -14.90 -7.50
C GLN A 127 9.64 -14.06 -7.32
N VAL A 128 10.05 -13.85 -6.08
CA VAL A 128 11.24 -13.08 -5.74
C VAL A 128 12.13 -13.93 -4.85
N LYS A 129 13.36 -14.16 -5.29
CA LYS A 129 14.42 -14.75 -4.48
C LYS A 129 15.01 -13.67 -3.57
N ILE A 130 14.93 -13.91 -2.28
CA ILE A 130 15.49 -13.07 -1.24
C ILE A 130 16.80 -13.71 -0.77
N THR A 131 17.88 -12.93 -0.74
CA THR A 131 19.21 -13.38 -0.31
C THR A 131 19.74 -12.48 0.79
N PHE A 132 20.09 -13.08 1.93
CA PHE A 132 20.60 -12.38 3.11
C PHE A 132 22.13 -12.35 3.13
N THR A 133 22.69 -11.37 3.85
CA THR A 133 24.11 -11.22 4.17
C THR A 133 24.59 -12.39 5.04
N GLY A 134 24.84 -13.53 4.43
CA GLY A 134 25.05 -14.81 5.14
C GLY A 134 24.74 -16.06 4.30
N ARG A 135 24.32 -15.88 3.03
CA ARG A 135 23.99 -16.94 2.04
C ARG A 135 22.73 -17.74 2.32
N PHE A 136 21.95 -17.41 3.35
CA PHE A 136 20.57 -17.88 3.40
C PHE A 136 19.79 -17.23 2.24
N SER A 137 19.00 -18.03 1.54
CA SER A 137 18.11 -17.53 0.51
C SER A 137 16.79 -18.27 0.51
N GLU A 138 15.72 -17.54 0.32
CA GLU A 138 14.35 -18.05 0.26
C GLU A 138 13.65 -17.42 -0.94
N THR A 139 12.78 -18.19 -1.62
CA THR A 139 11.98 -17.63 -2.71
C THR A 139 10.55 -17.43 -2.21
N LEU A 140 10.10 -16.19 -2.20
CA LEU A 140 8.73 -15.84 -1.86
C LEU A 140 7.90 -15.74 -3.14
N SER A 141 6.67 -16.22 -3.09
CA SER A 141 5.73 -16.22 -4.22
C SER A 141 4.45 -15.51 -3.81
N LEU A 142 4.00 -14.57 -4.64
CA LEU A 142 2.67 -13.97 -4.53
C LEU A 142 1.92 -14.25 -5.83
N SER A 143 0.61 -14.51 -5.73
CA SER A 143 -0.24 -14.66 -6.90
C SER A 143 -1.62 -14.09 -6.63
N TYR A 144 -2.21 -13.40 -7.61
CA TYR A 144 -3.57 -12.87 -7.53
C TYR A 144 -4.33 -13.19 -8.81
N LYS A 145 -5.58 -13.67 -8.68
CA LYS A 145 -6.49 -13.92 -9.81
C LYS A 145 -7.60 -12.86 -9.80
N GLY A 146 -7.99 -12.39 -10.98
CA GLY A 146 -8.90 -11.27 -11.22
C GLY A 146 -9.98 -11.02 -10.15
N GLY A 147 -10.11 -9.76 -9.75
CA GLY A 147 -11.21 -9.28 -8.90
C GLY A 147 -11.02 -9.41 -7.38
N LEU A 148 -9.92 -10.01 -6.91
CA LEU A 148 -9.66 -10.09 -5.46
C LEU A 148 -9.12 -8.75 -4.92
N GLN A 149 -9.85 -8.18 -3.96
CA GLN A 149 -9.59 -6.88 -3.31
C GLN A 149 -8.58 -6.97 -2.15
N SER A 150 -8.06 -8.17 -1.84
CA SER A 150 -7.23 -8.38 -0.64
C SER A 150 -5.74 -8.32 -0.95
N GLU A 151 -5.03 -7.49 -0.20
CA GLU A 151 -3.56 -7.46 -0.13
C GLU A 151 -2.99 -8.87 0.05
N GLN A 152 -1.97 -9.20 -0.75
CA GLN A 152 -1.20 -10.43 -0.60
C GLN A 152 0.10 -10.11 0.12
N SER A 153 0.49 -10.96 1.07
CA SER A 153 1.74 -10.79 1.81
C SER A 153 2.47 -12.12 1.97
N SER A 154 3.79 -12.07 1.95
CA SER A 154 4.65 -13.21 2.23
C SER A 154 5.89 -12.73 2.98
N LEU A 155 6.28 -13.46 4.02
CA LEU A 155 7.43 -13.15 4.85
C LEU A 155 8.36 -14.36 4.86
N THR A 156 9.67 -14.11 4.88
CA THR A 156 10.68 -15.16 5.04
C THR A 156 10.57 -15.86 6.39
N THR A 157 11.05 -17.09 6.41
CA THR A 157 11.23 -17.90 7.62
C THR A 157 12.40 -17.41 8.48
N GLN A 158 13.41 -16.77 7.88
CA GLN A 158 14.46 -16.09 8.64
C GLN A 158 13.86 -14.93 9.45
N LEU A 159 14.18 -14.89 10.76
CA LEU A 159 13.61 -13.94 11.70
C LEU A 159 14.45 -12.65 11.87
N HIS A 160 15.76 -12.70 11.61
CA HIS A 160 16.67 -11.57 11.87
C HIS A 160 17.71 -11.38 10.74
N PRO A 161 17.63 -10.30 9.95
CA PRO A 161 16.39 -9.54 9.72
C PRO A 161 15.35 -10.45 9.04
N ARG A 162 14.07 -10.17 9.26
CA ARG A 162 12.97 -10.79 8.52
C ARG A 162 12.69 -9.97 7.26
N ALA A 163 12.54 -10.62 6.11
CA ALA A 163 12.22 -9.94 4.87
C ALA A 163 10.83 -10.34 4.36
N GLY A 164 10.26 -9.55 3.47
CA GLY A 164 8.94 -9.84 2.93
C GLY A 164 8.57 -9.06 1.69
N LEU A 165 7.44 -9.47 1.14
CA LEU A 165 6.77 -8.84 0.01
C LEU A 165 5.33 -8.54 0.41
N LEU A 166 4.84 -7.35 0.06
CA LEU A 166 3.42 -7.03 0.04
C LEU A 166 3.03 -6.63 -1.38
N TRP A 167 1.91 -7.14 -1.87
CA TRP A 167 1.36 -6.74 -3.15
C TRP A 167 -0.11 -6.36 -2.99
N GLN A 168 -0.40 -5.09 -3.28
CA GLN A 168 -1.74 -4.57 -3.30
C GLN A 168 -2.38 -4.82 -4.67
N PRO A 169 -3.58 -5.43 -4.73
CA PRO A 169 -4.27 -5.66 -5.98
C PRO A 169 -4.48 -4.36 -6.77
N GLY A 170 -4.18 -4.39 -8.07
CA GLY A 170 -4.32 -3.24 -8.97
C GLY A 170 -3.16 -2.25 -8.93
N GLU A 171 -2.16 -2.46 -8.07
CA GLU A 171 -0.92 -1.70 -8.09
C GLU A 171 0.15 -2.38 -8.93
N SER A 172 0.88 -1.60 -9.72
CA SER A 172 1.99 -2.05 -10.55
C SER A 172 3.31 -2.20 -9.77
N TYR A 173 3.27 -2.14 -8.44
CA TYR A 173 4.45 -2.25 -7.57
C TYR A 173 4.23 -3.28 -6.45
N VAL A 174 5.35 -3.81 -5.99
CA VAL A 174 5.45 -4.65 -4.78
C VAL A 174 6.17 -3.83 -3.72
N ILE A 175 5.71 -3.92 -2.48
CA ILE A 175 6.39 -3.36 -1.32
C ILE A 175 7.37 -4.40 -0.80
N LEU A 176 8.65 -4.07 -0.84
CA LEU A 176 9.70 -4.85 -0.19
C LEU A 176 9.78 -4.47 1.28
N LEU A 177 9.94 -5.45 2.15
CA LEU A 177 10.05 -5.25 3.59
C LEU A 177 11.34 -5.88 4.11
N VAL A 178 12.06 -5.19 5.00
CA VAL A 178 13.14 -5.74 5.82
C VAL A 178 12.99 -5.24 7.26
N SER A 179 12.84 -6.15 8.21
CA SER A 179 12.54 -5.80 9.60
C SER A 179 13.68 -4.97 10.18
N LYS A 180 13.32 -3.95 10.94
CA LYS A 180 14.28 -3.27 11.81
C LYS A 180 14.67 -4.26 12.91
N THR A 181 15.97 -4.41 13.12
CA THR A 181 16.53 -5.20 14.24
C THR A 181 16.20 -4.56 15.57
#